data_AF-A0A317K114-F1
#
_entry.id   AF-A0A317K114-F1
#
_cell.length_a   1.000
_cell.length_b   1.000
_cell.length_c   1.000
_cell.angle_alpha   90.00
_cell.angle_beta   90.00
_cell.angle_gamma   90.00
#
_symmetry.space_group_name_H-M   'P 1'
#
loop_
_entity.id
_entity.type
_entity.pdbx_description
1 polymer ?
#
loop_
_entity_poly.entity_id
_entity_poly.type
_entity_poly.pdbx_seq_one_letter_code
_entity_poly.pdbx_strand_id
1 'polypeptide(L)'
;MTRPLLCRGTRAGTTSSCSAAAPPLVGGCSATNAGFALRGWPADYDGWATRGNPGWSFRELLPLFRAVEADRDVGGEWHGHTGPVPIRRPAPDELSALQRAFLDAAAAGHALVADHNAPGAVGVGPAPRNVCDRLRMSTALTYLARARGRPNLRVRPDALVDRVELAGSTVHGVRLAGGEFVGADAVVLAAGSYGSPAILLRSGVGPAAHLRHLGIPVAVDLPAVGGNLMDHPLVALDLPAFPDQQGPGFQVMLTLWSRRARPDGPPDLHLFRRRTVRA
;
A
#
# COMPACT_ATOMS: atom_id res chain seq x y z
N MET A 1 -23.55 -1.15 -6.77
CA MET A 1 -23.49 -0.81 -5.32
C MET A 1 -22.57 -1.79 -4.62
N THR A 2 -21.29 -1.45 -4.50
CA THR A 2 -20.24 -2.30 -3.91
C THR A 2 -20.29 -2.15 -2.39
N ARG A 3 -20.72 -3.21 -1.69
CA ARG A 3 -20.62 -3.31 -0.23
C ARG A 3 -19.14 -3.34 0.16
N PRO A 4 -18.69 -2.57 1.18
CA PRO A 4 -17.36 -2.74 1.73
C PRO A 4 -17.25 -4.12 2.39
N LEU A 5 -16.19 -4.85 2.07
CA LEU A 5 -15.78 -6.06 2.76
C LEU A 5 -15.45 -5.71 4.22
N LEU A 6 -16.38 -5.97 5.14
CA LEU A 6 -16.09 -6.00 6.56
C LEU A 6 -15.75 -7.44 6.95
N CYS A 7 -14.58 -7.63 7.57
CA CYS A 7 -14.35 -8.77 8.46
C CYS A 7 -15.43 -8.72 9.55
N ARG A 8 -16.42 -9.60 9.45
CA ARG A 8 -17.36 -9.85 10.56
C ARG A 8 -16.62 -10.70 11.58
N GLY A 9 -16.30 -10.14 12.73
CA GLY A 9 -15.89 -10.94 13.88
C GLY A 9 -17.09 -11.75 14.37
N THR A 10 -17.00 -13.08 14.36
CA THR A 10 -17.93 -13.93 15.12
C THR A 10 -17.23 -15.15 15.70
N ARG A 11 -17.55 -15.38 16.99
CA ARG A 11 -17.48 -16.58 17.85
C ARG A 11 -16.59 -17.75 17.41
N ALA A 12 -15.81 -18.23 18.38
CA ALA A 12 -14.93 -19.39 18.30
C ALA A 12 -15.53 -20.55 17.49
N GLY A 13 -14.82 -20.98 16.43
CA GLY A 13 -15.09 -22.21 15.71
C GLY A 13 -15.17 -22.12 14.18
N THR A 14 -15.16 -20.95 13.57
CA THR A 14 -15.18 -20.82 12.09
C THR A 14 -13.89 -20.18 11.57
N THR A 15 -13.19 -20.89 10.70
CA THR A 15 -12.06 -20.36 9.92
C THR A 15 -12.57 -19.23 9.03
N SER A 16 -12.41 -18.00 9.51
CA SER A 16 -12.72 -16.81 8.73
C SER A 16 -11.64 -16.66 7.66
N SER A 17 -12.00 -16.88 6.39
CA SER A 17 -11.13 -16.55 5.28
C SER A 17 -10.97 -15.02 5.22
N CYS A 18 -9.74 -14.55 5.42
CA CYS A 18 -9.42 -13.15 5.19
C CYS A 18 -9.45 -12.92 3.68
N SER A 19 -10.45 -12.20 3.17
CA SER A 19 -10.49 -11.79 1.77
C SER A 19 -9.51 -10.62 1.58
N ALA A 20 -8.25 -10.94 1.31
CA ALA A 20 -7.18 -9.96 1.10
C ALA A 20 -7.13 -9.37 -0.32
N ALA A 21 -7.94 -9.87 -1.25
CA ALA A 21 -7.93 -9.44 -2.65
C ALA A 21 -8.94 -8.32 -2.90
N ALA A 22 -8.44 -7.12 -3.24
CA ALA A 22 -9.28 -6.06 -3.81
C ALA A 22 -9.77 -6.47 -5.21
N PRO A 23 -10.98 -6.06 -5.64
CA PRO A 23 -11.47 -6.34 -6.98
C PRO A 23 -10.56 -5.67 -8.03
N PRO A 24 -10.32 -6.32 -9.19
CA PRO A 24 -9.45 -5.79 -10.21
C PRO A 24 -10.03 -4.50 -10.80
N LEU A 25 -9.25 -3.42 -10.75
CA LEU A 25 -9.57 -2.13 -11.34
C LEU A 25 -8.27 -1.48 -11.82
N VAL A 26 -8.35 -0.69 -12.89
CA VAL A 26 -7.24 0.19 -13.30
C VAL A 26 -6.91 1.15 -12.16
N GLY A 27 -5.64 1.17 -11.74
CA GLY A 27 -5.17 1.87 -10.53
C GLY A 27 -4.96 0.94 -9.32
N GLY A 28 -5.43 -0.31 -9.40
CA GLY A 28 -5.25 -1.33 -8.37
C GLY A 28 -5.75 -0.90 -6.99
N CYS A 29 -5.08 -1.35 -5.92
CA CYS A 29 -5.45 -1.02 -4.55
C CYS A 29 -5.46 0.48 -4.25
N SER A 30 -4.73 1.31 -5.01
CA SER A 30 -4.75 2.77 -4.82
C SER A 30 -6.12 3.41 -5.09
N ALA A 31 -7.00 2.73 -5.81
CA ALA A 31 -8.37 3.18 -6.05
C ALA A 31 -9.33 2.88 -4.87
N THR A 32 -8.99 1.94 -4.00
CA THR A 32 -9.87 1.43 -2.94
C THR A 32 -9.30 1.52 -1.53
N ASN A 33 -8.01 1.87 -1.37
CA ASN A 33 -7.30 1.91 -0.09
C ASN A 33 -7.87 2.92 0.93
N ALA A 34 -7.21 3.10 2.09
CA ALA A 34 -7.62 4.11 3.07
C ALA A 34 -7.20 5.54 2.69
N GLY A 35 -6.24 5.69 1.77
CA GLY A 35 -5.79 6.98 1.24
C GLY A 35 -4.74 7.67 2.09
N PHE A 36 -4.08 6.92 2.98
CA PHE A 36 -2.86 7.36 3.65
C PHE A 36 -1.72 7.46 2.64
N ALA A 37 -0.90 8.49 2.81
CA ALA A 37 0.35 8.70 2.10
C ALA A 37 1.51 8.70 3.10
N LEU A 38 1.62 7.61 3.86
CA LEU A 38 2.69 7.38 4.82
C LEU A 38 3.90 6.74 4.14
N ARG A 39 5.09 7.17 4.53
CA ARG A 39 6.35 6.53 4.20
C ARG A 39 6.71 5.51 5.28
N GLY A 40 7.60 4.58 4.94
CA GLY A 40 8.25 3.71 5.92
C GLY A 40 9.25 4.50 6.77
N TRP A 41 9.72 3.88 7.85
CA TRP A 41 10.75 4.46 8.68
C TRP A 41 12.10 4.40 7.95
N PRO A 42 13.02 5.38 8.10
CA PRO A 42 14.32 5.34 7.41
C PRO A 42 15.09 4.01 7.57
N ALA A 43 15.08 3.44 8.78
CA ALA A 43 15.73 2.16 9.07
C ALA A 43 15.13 0.96 8.30
N ASP A 44 13.89 1.04 7.83
CA ASP A 44 13.29 -0.01 7.00
C ASP A 44 14.02 -0.11 5.66
N TYR A 45 14.27 1.04 5.04
CA TYR A 45 14.95 1.18 3.75
C TYR A 45 16.45 0.92 3.87
N ASP A 46 17.10 1.46 4.91
CA ASP A 46 18.50 1.16 5.19
C ASP A 46 18.68 -0.35 5.47
N GLY A 47 17.71 -0.97 6.13
CA GLY A 47 17.60 -2.41 6.29
C GLY A 47 17.51 -3.18 4.96
N TRP A 48 16.94 -2.61 3.89
CA TRP A 48 16.93 -3.22 2.55
C TRP A 48 18.31 -3.13 1.91
N ALA A 49 18.95 -1.96 2.01
CA ALA A 49 20.29 -1.74 1.47
C ALA A 49 21.32 -2.71 2.07
N THR A 50 21.32 -2.84 3.40
CA THR A 50 22.21 -3.77 4.12
C THR A 50 21.96 -5.24 3.78
N ARG A 51 20.75 -5.60 3.32
CA ARG A 51 20.38 -6.95 2.86
C ARG A 51 20.73 -7.22 1.39
N GLY A 52 21.67 -6.46 0.82
CA GLY A 52 22.18 -6.68 -0.54
C GLY A 52 21.42 -5.94 -1.64
N ASN A 53 20.68 -4.88 -1.30
CA ASN A 53 19.95 -4.05 -2.26
C ASN A 53 20.54 -2.63 -2.32
N PRO A 54 21.77 -2.44 -2.87
CA PRO A 54 22.37 -1.11 -2.98
C PRO A 54 21.44 -0.17 -3.79
N GLY A 55 21.40 1.11 -3.44
CA GLY A 55 20.47 2.08 -4.03
C GLY A 55 19.13 2.20 -3.29
N TRP A 56 18.86 1.33 -2.30
CA TRP A 56 17.59 1.30 -1.56
C TRP A 56 17.66 1.89 -0.14
N SER A 57 18.75 2.59 0.23
CA SER A 57 18.78 3.31 1.51
C SER A 57 17.77 4.47 1.52
N PHE A 58 17.35 4.92 2.71
CA PHE A 58 16.41 6.04 2.80
C PHE A 58 16.91 7.28 2.08
N ARG A 59 18.21 7.58 2.25
CA ARG A 59 18.88 8.71 1.59
C ARG A 59 18.80 8.62 0.06
N GLU A 60 18.99 7.43 -0.51
CA GLU A 60 18.95 7.20 -1.96
C GLU A 60 17.52 7.22 -2.53
N LEU A 61 16.54 6.78 -1.74
CA LEU A 61 15.13 6.77 -2.13
C LEU A 61 14.42 8.11 -1.92
N LEU A 62 14.91 8.98 -1.03
CA LEU A 62 14.29 10.26 -0.72
C LEU A 62 14.00 11.12 -1.95
N PRO A 63 14.91 11.28 -2.94
CA PRO A 63 14.59 12.00 -4.17
C PRO A 63 13.41 11.40 -4.94
N LEU A 64 13.24 10.08 -4.93
CA LEU A 64 12.10 9.40 -5.56
C LEU A 64 10.81 9.64 -4.78
N PHE A 65 10.82 9.58 -3.45
CA PHE A 65 9.65 9.93 -2.64
C PHE A 65 9.20 11.36 -2.90
N ARG A 66 10.15 12.30 -2.96
CA ARG A 66 9.87 13.71 -3.30
C ARG A 66 9.34 13.85 -4.72
N ALA A 67 9.84 13.09 -5.69
CA ALA A 67 9.34 13.15 -7.06
C ALA A 67 7.89 12.63 -7.22
N VAL A 68 7.45 11.73 -6.34
CA VAL A 68 6.08 11.16 -6.37
C VAL A 68 5.05 12.17 -5.88
N GLU A 69 5.38 12.97 -4.87
CA GLU A 69 4.40 13.78 -4.14
C GLU A 69 4.36 15.26 -4.54
N ALA A 70 3.18 15.83 -4.40
CA ALA A 70 2.94 17.27 -4.30
C ALA A 70 2.26 17.55 -2.95
N ASP A 71 3.06 17.60 -1.89
CA ASP A 71 2.60 17.96 -0.55
C ASP A 71 2.30 19.46 -0.50
N ARG A 72 1.07 19.79 -0.06
CA ARG A 72 0.59 21.18 -0.01
C ARG A 72 0.59 21.75 1.40
N ASP A 73 0.80 20.93 2.43
CA ASP A 73 0.70 21.35 3.82
C ASP A 73 2.04 21.32 4.56
N VAL A 74 2.99 20.51 4.10
CA VAL A 74 4.35 20.40 4.68
C VAL A 74 5.39 20.54 3.58
N GLY A 75 6.47 21.27 3.86
CA GLY A 75 7.61 21.44 2.96
C GLY A 75 8.95 21.17 3.63
N GLY A 76 10.03 21.61 2.98
CA GLY A 76 11.39 21.40 3.46
C GLY A 76 12.12 20.28 2.71
N GLU A 77 13.25 19.85 3.26
CA GLU A 77 14.17 18.93 2.56
C GLU A 77 13.58 17.53 2.32
N TRP A 78 12.58 17.14 3.12
CA TRP A 78 11.96 15.81 3.06
C TRP A 78 10.81 15.70 2.05
N HIS A 79 10.30 16.81 1.52
CA HIS A 79 9.06 16.83 0.75
C HIS A 79 9.20 17.25 -0.71
N GLY A 80 8.29 16.73 -1.51
CA GLY A 80 8.07 17.11 -2.90
C GLY A 80 6.83 17.99 -3.06
N HIS A 81 6.87 18.92 -4.02
CA HIS A 81 5.77 19.86 -4.24
C HIS A 81 5.23 19.84 -5.68
N THR A 82 5.85 19.07 -6.56
CA THR A 82 5.58 19.09 -8.01
C THR A 82 5.19 17.73 -8.58
N GLY A 83 5.24 16.68 -7.75
CA GLY A 83 4.90 15.33 -8.14
C GLY A 83 3.43 15.15 -8.52
N PRO A 84 3.08 14.03 -9.16
CA PRO A 84 1.71 13.76 -9.61
C PRO A 84 0.72 13.45 -8.50
N VAL A 85 1.16 13.06 -7.30
CA VAL A 85 0.27 12.64 -6.22
C VAL A 85 0.09 13.78 -5.22
N PRO A 86 -1.06 14.48 -5.19
CA PRO A 86 -1.27 15.55 -4.23
C PRO A 86 -1.44 14.97 -2.83
N ILE A 87 -0.72 15.51 -1.86
CA ILE A 87 -0.80 15.10 -0.45
C ILE A 87 -1.40 16.24 0.37
N ARG A 88 -2.34 15.90 1.23
CA ARG A 88 -3.01 16.79 2.18
C ARG A 88 -3.10 16.19 3.58
N ARG A 89 -3.13 17.06 4.58
CA ARG A 89 -3.45 16.80 5.98
C ARG A 89 -4.70 17.63 6.32
N PRO A 90 -5.64 17.09 7.10
CA PRO A 90 -6.82 17.85 7.52
C PRO A 90 -6.41 19.01 8.44
N ALA A 91 -6.91 20.21 8.15
CA ALA A 91 -6.80 21.37 9.04
C ALA A 91 -7.66 21.17 10.31
N PRO A 92 -7.37 21.87 11.42
CA PRO A 92 -8.08 21.69 12.69
C PRO A 92 -9.60 21.86 12.61
N ASP A 93 -10.09 22.74 11.74
CA ASP A 93 -11.50 23.02 11.48
C ASP A 93 -12.17 21.95 10.59
N GLU A 94 -11.39 21.17 9.84
CA GLU A 94 -11.87 20.02 9.06
C GLU A 94 -12.04 18.74 9.89
N LEU A 95 -11.54 18.74 11.13
CA LEU A 95 -11.65 17.59 12.03
C LEU A 95 -13.06 17.47 12.61
N SER A 96 -13.53 16.24 12.79
CA SER A 96 -14.75 15.99 13.57
C SER A 96 -14.48 16.13 15.07
N ALA A 97 -15.54 16.29 15.88
CA ALA A 97 -15.42 16.35 17.34
C ALA A 97 -14.69 15.12 17.92
N LEU A 98 -14.94 13.92 17.39
CA LEU A 98 -14.26 12.72 17.85
C LEU A 98 -12.80 12.65 17.42
N GLN A 99 -12.44 13.24 16.28
CA GLN A 99 -11.04 13.32 15.84
C GLN A 99 -10.26 14.27 16.74
N ARG A 100 -10.85 15.41 17.10
CA ARG A 100 -10.27 16.32 18.11
C ARG A 100 -10.12 15.62 19.46
N ALA A 101 -11.17 14.96 19.96
CA ALA A 101 -11.11 14.22 21.22
C ALA A 101 -10.03 13.12 21.21
N PHE A 102 -9.84 12.42 20.08
CA PHE A 102 -8.74 11.46 19.93
C PHE A 102 -7.37 12.14 20.01
N LEU A 103 -7.17 13.27 19.33
CA LEU A 103 -5.93 14.04 19.40
C LEU A 103 -5.65 14.52 20.82
N ASP A 104 -6.64 15.14 21.47
CA ASP A 104 -6.51 15.69 22.83
C ASP A 104 -6.17 14.59 23.84
N ALA A 105 -6.84 13.45 23.76
CA ALA A 105 -6.59 12.31 24.65
C ALA A 105 -5.20 11.71 24.43
N ALA A 106 -4.77 11.56 23.17
CA ALA A 106 -3.44 11.01 22.87
C ALA A 106 -2.32 12.01 23.23
N ALA A 107 -2.55 13.31 23.07
CA ALA A 107 -1.56 14.36 23.37
C ALA A 107 -1.23 14.45 24.87
N ALA A 108 -2.08 13.90 25.75
CA ALA A 108 -1.78 13.79 27.18
C ALA A 108 -0.62 12.83 27.49
N GLY A 109 -0.27 11.92 26.58
CA GLY A 109 0.81 10.94 26.76
C GLY A 109 1.82 10.85 25.61
N HIS A 110 1.59 11.59 24.52
CA HIS A 110 2.40 11.49 23.30
C HIS A 110 2.66 12.87 22.70
N ALA A 111 3.81 13.03 22.05
CA ALA A 111 4.17 14.29 21.38
C ALA A 111 3.17 14.62 20.25
N LEU A 112 2.92 15.90 20.04
CA LEU A 112 2.20 16.37 18.86
C LEU A 112 3.15 16.36 17.65
N VAL A 113 2.70 15.76 16.56
CA VAL A 113 3.46 15.63 15.31
C VAL A 113 2.67 16.30 14.20
N ALA A 114 3.25 17.33 13.58
CA ALA A 114 2.66 17.98 12.42
C ALA A 114 2.84 17.15 11.13
N ASP A 115 3.89 16.33 11.08
CA ASP A 115 4.21 15.50 9.93
C ASP A 115 4.75 14.12 10.32
N HIS A 116 3.97 13.08 10.00
CA HIS A 116 4.36 11.67 10.23
C HIS A 116 5.39 11.15 9.22
N ASN A 117 5.65 11.88 8.13
CA ASN A 117 6.64 11.48 7.11
C ASN A 117 8.04 12.07 7.38
N ALA A 118 8.18 12.97 8.36
CA ALA A 118 9.46 13.50 8.78
C ALA A 118 10.28 12.42 9.50
N PRO A 119 11.58 12.27 9.20
CA PRO A 119 12.43 11.33 9.92
C PRO A 119 12.39 11.57 11.43
N GLY A 120 12.16 10.51 12.21
CA GLY A 120 12.10 10.61 13.68
C GLY A 120 10.72 10.97 14.24
N ALA A 121 9.73 11.25 13.41
CA ALA A 121 8.39 11.65 13.85
C ALA A 121 7.64 10.51 14.55
N VAL A 122 7.48 10.61 15.87
CA VAL A 122 6.69 9.69 16.69
C VAL A 122 5.78 10.48 17.61
N GLY A 123 4.48 10.19 17.57
CA GLY A 123 3.48 10.96 18.29
C GLY A 123 2.14 10.98 17.56
N VAL A 124 1.28 11.91 17.95
CA VAL A 124 -0.10 12.03 17.47
C VAL A 124 -0.26 13.26 16.58
N GLY A 125 -1.00 13.13 15.49
CA GLY A 125 -1.28 14.26 14.62
C GLY A 125 -2.15 13.95 13.41
N PRO A 126 -2.33 14.94 12.52
CA PRO A 126 -3.05 14.76 11.27
C PRO A 126 -2.28 13.82 10.34
N ALA A 127 -3.00 12.89 9.73
CA ALA A 127 -2.37 11.92 8.84
C ALA A 127 -2.23 12.47 7.41
N PRO A 128 -1.08 12.26 6.73
CA PRO A 128 -0.92 12.64 5.33
C PRO A 128 -1.77 11.74 4.44
N ARG A 129 -2.47 12.34 3.48
CA ARG A 129 -3.44 11.66 2.64
C ARG A 129 -3.38 12.10 1.19
N ASN A 130 -3.59 11.15 0.27
CA ASN A 130 -3.77 11.43 -1.16
C ASN A 130 -5.25 11.68 -1.52
N VAL A 131 -5.98 12.41 -0.68
CA VAL A 131 -7.39 12.75 -0.91
C VAL A 131 -7.50 14.27 -1.06
N CYS A 132 -7.89 14.71 -2.25
CA CYS A 132 -8.06 16.13 -2.60
C CYS A 132 -9.53 16.35 -2.96
N ASP A 133 -10.16 17.36 -2.38
CA ASP A 133 -11.56 17.72 -2.67
C ASP A 133 -12.52 16.53 -2.53
N ARG A 134 -12.29 15.71 -1.49
CA ARG A 134 -13.00 14.45 -1.18
C ARG A 134 -12.81 13.32 -2.20
N LEU A 135 -11.98 13.51 -3.22
CA LEU A 135 -11.60 12.50 -4.21
C LEU A 135 -10.29 11.81 -3.84
N ARG A 136 -10.28 10.49 -3.85
CA ARG A 136 -9.06 9.70 -3.70
C ARG A 136 -8.25 9.75 -4.99
N MET A 137 -7.00 10.18 -4.88
CA MET A 137 -6.10 10.36 -6.02
C MET A 137 -5.31 9.08 -6.28
N SER A 138 -5.97 8.11 -6.92
CA SER A 138 -5.38 6.83 -7.32
C SER A 138 -4.29 7.00 -8.38
N THR A 139 -3.44 5.99 -8.58
CA THR A 139 -2.41 6.00 -9.65
C THR A 139 -3.02 6.10 -11.05
N ALA A 140 -4.28 5.68 -11.22
CA ALA A 140 -5.01 5.87 -12.47
C ALA A 140 -5.33 7.35 -12.72
N LEU A 141 -5.71 8.09 -11.68
CA LEU A 141 -6.05 9.52 -11.77
C LEU A 141 -4.82 10.44 -11.73
N THR A 142 -3.69 9.98 -11.16
CA THR A 142 -2.47 10.77 -11.04
C THR A 142 -1.49 10.50 -12.17
N TYR A 143 -1.02 9.26 -12.33
CA TYR A 143 -0.03 8.90 -13.35
C TYR A 143 -0.66 8.60 -14.70
N LEU A 144 -1.61 7.65 -14.72
CA LEU A 144 -2.13 7.14 -15.99
C LEU A 144 -2.92 8.20 -16.75
N ALA A 145 -3.79 8.95 -16.08
CA ALA A 145 -4.57 10.03 -16.70
C ALA A 145 -3.69 11.04 -17.45
N ARG A 146 -2.53 11.40 -16.89
CA ARG A 146 -1.55 12.32 -17.50
C ARG A 146 -0.84 11.72 -18.73
N ALA A 147 -0.75 10.39 -18.80
CA ALA A 147 -0.05 9.69 -19.88
C ALA A 147 -0.99 9.06 -20.94
N ARG A 148 -2.30 8.98 -20.66
CA ARG A 148 -3.26 8.16 -21.43
C ARG A 148 -3.39 8.55 -22.91
N GLY A 149 -3.16 9.83 -23.23
CA GLY A 149 -3.21 10.33 -24.61
C GLY A 149 -1.93 10.12 -25.42
N ARG A 150 -0.86 9.56 -24.83
CA ARG A 150 0.40 9.36 -25.54
C ARG A 150 0.25 8.26 -26.60
N PRO A 151 0.69 8.48 -27.85
CA PRO A 151 0.50 7.51 -28.93
C PRO A 151 1.25 6.19 -28.72
N ASN A 152 2.29 6.20 -27.88
CA ASN A 152 3.09 5.03 -27.53
C ASN A 152 2.62 4.28 -26.28
N LEU A 153 1.45 4.62 -25.72
CA LEU A 153 0.87 3.94 -24.56
C LEU A 153 -0.46 3.28 -24.93
N ARG A 154 -0.53 1.95 -24.78
CA ARG A 154 -1.78 1.20 -24.90
C ARG A 154 -2.19 0.62 -23.55
N VAL A 155 -3.41 0.93 -23.12
CA VAL A 155 -4.03 0.30 -21.95
C VAL A 155 -5.07 -0.70 -22.45
N ARG A 156 -4.92 -1.96 -22.02
CA ARG A 156 -5.88 -3.03 -22.30
C ARG A 156 -6.60 -3.41 -21.00
N PRO A 157 -7.80 -2.89 -20.73
CA PRO A 157 -8.59 -3.37 -19.60
C PRO A 157 -9.02 -4.82 -19.84
N ASP A 158 -9.42 -5.51 -18.78
CA ASP A 158 -10.00 -6.86 -18.83
C ASP A 158 -9.09 -7.92 -19.51
N ALA A 159 -7.79 -7.65 -19.56
CA ALA A 159 -6.77 -8.54 -20.11
C ALA A 159 -5.98 -9.20 -18.98
N LEU A 160 -6.50 -10.32 -18.46
CA LEU A 160 -5.82 -11.07 -17.40
C LEU A 160 -4.61 -11.82 -17.97
N VAL A 161 -3.42 -11.51 -17.48
CA VAL A 161 -2.19 -12.26 -17.79
C VAL A 161 -2.21 -13.61 -17.06
N ASP A 162 -2.06 -14.69 -17.82
CA ASP A 162 -1.90 -16.03 -17.29
C ASP A 162 -0.44 -16.26 -16.88
N ARG A 163 0.49 -16.19 -17.84
CA ARG A 163 1.91 -16.45 -17.63
C ARG A 163 2.78 -15.59 -18.55
N VAL A 164 4.05 -15.49 -18.19
CA VAL A 164 5.12 -15.01 -19.06
C VAL A 164 5.54 -16.16 -19.96
N GLU A 165 5.71 -15.89 -21.26
CA GLU A 165 6.23 -16.89 -22.19
C GLU A 165 7.75 -16.75 -22.26
N LEU A 166 8.44 -17.85 -21.98
CA LEU A 166 9.90 -17.92 -21.84
C LEU A 166 10.48 -18.94 -22.83
N ALA A 167 11.69 -18.65 -23.33
CA ALA A 167 12.58 -19.64 -23.94
C ALA A 167 13.85 -19.72 -23.09
N GLY A 168 13.95 -20.77 -22.24
CA GLY A 168 14.95 -20.80 -21.18
C GLY A 168 14.71 -19.65 -20.19
N SER A 169 15.70 -18.77 -20.03
CA SER A 169 15.60 -17.56 -19.20
C SER A 169 15.23 -16.29 -19.98
N THR A 170 14.95 -16.40 -21.27
CA THR A 170 14.65 -15.25 -22.15
C THR A 170 13.15 -15.03 -22.26
N VAL A 171 12.70 -13.79 -22.07
CA VAL A 171 11.30 -13.37 -22.18
C VAL A 171 10.93 -13.11 -23.64
N HIS A 172 9.73 -13.55 -24.05
CA HIS A 172 9.17 -13.24 -25.37
C HIS A 172 7.83 -12.50 -25.32
N GLY A 173 7.24 -12.35 -24.13
CA GLY A 173 5.96 -11.69 -23.95
C GLY A 173 5.11 -12.38 -22.90
N VAL A 174 3.80 -12.24 -23.02
CA VAL A 174 2.83 -12.82 -22.09
C VAL A 174 1.72 -13.55 -22.81
N ARG A 175 1.21 -14.61 -22.17
CA ARG A 175 -0.03 -15.27 -22.54
C ARG A 175 -1.16 -14.72 -21.68
N LEU A 176 -2.26 -14.32 -22.31
CA LEU A 176 -3.48 -13.95 -21.60
C LEU A 176 -4.32 -15.20 -21.26
N ALA A 177 -5.19 -15.10 -20.26
CA ALA A 177 -6.07 -16.20 -19.84
C ALA A 177 -6.99 -16.70 -20.96
N GLY A 178 -7.33 -15.84 -21.93
CA GLY A 178 -8.09 -16.20 -23.14
C GLY A 178 -7.27 -16.89 -24.23
N GLY A 179 -5.98 -17.17 -24.00
CA GLY A 179 -5.09 -17.84 -24.96
C GLY A 179 -4.34 -16.92 -25.92
N GLU A 180 -4.70 -15.64 -25.99
CA GLU A 180 -3.98 -14.65 -26.82
C GLU A 180 -2.52 -14.49 -26.36
N PHE A 181 -1.60 -14.45 -27.32
CA PHE A 181 -0.20 -14.11 -27.09
C PHE A 181 0.06 -12.64 -27.39
N VAL A 182 0.73 -11.95 -26.48
CA VAL A 182 1.19 -10.57 -26.65
C VAL A 182 2.71 -10.56 -26.57
N GLY A 183 3.36 -10.36 -27.71
CA GLY A 183 4.83 -10.30 -27.80
C GLY A 183 5.39 -9.03 -27.14
N ALA A 184 6.52 -9.16 -26.45
CA ALA A 184 7.25 -8.05 -25.87
C ALA A 184 8.72 -8.40 -25.62
N ASP A 185 9.61 -7.43 -25.81
CA ASP A 185 11.04 -7.58 -25.52
C ASP A 185 11.34 -7.52 -24.01
N ALA A 186 10.44 -6.91 -23.24
CA ALA A 186 10.53 -6.81 -21.79
C ALA A 186 9.14 -6.91 -21.16
N VAL A 187 9.06 -7.59 -20.01
CA VAL A 187 7.83 -7.74 -19.23
C VAL A 187 8.07 -7.28 -17.80
N VAL A 188 7.26 -6.35 -17.32
CA VAL A 188 7.27 -5.88 -15.94
C VAL A 188 6.02 -6.37 -15.23
N LEU A 189 6.17 -7.25 -14.23
CA LEU A 189 5.05 -7.77 -13.45
C LEU A 189 4.67 -6.80 -12.33
N ALA A 190 3.60 -6.03 -12.56
CA ALA A 190 3.01 -5.11 -11.59
C ALA A 190 1.64 -5.61 -11.05
N ALA A 191 1.48 -6.92 -10.89
CA ALA A 191 0.23 -7.56 -10.46
C ALA A 191 0.06 -7.67 -8.93
N GLY A 192 0.86 -6.93 -8.17
CA GLY A 192 0.85 -6.91 -6.70
C GLY A 192 1.39 -8.17 -6.05
N SER A 193 1.44 -8.17 -4.71
CA SER A 193 2.08 -9.22 -3.91
C SER A 193 1.45 -10.61 -4.06
N TYR A 194 0.20 -10.70 -4.51
CA TYR A 194 -0.48 -11.97 -4.77
C TYR A 194 -0.42 -12.37 -6.25
N GLY A 195 -0.62 -11.42 -7.16
CA GLY A 195 -0.72 -11.72 -8.59
C GLY A 195 0.64 -11.99 -9.23
N SER A 196 1.67 -11.20 -8.91
CA SER A 196 2.99 -11.36 -9.51
C SER A 196 3.63 -12.74 -9.23
N PRO A 197 3.70 -13.25 -7.98
CA PRO A 197 4.24 -14.59 -7.76
C PRO A 197 3.38 -15.68 -8.40
N ALA A 198 2.05 -15.54 -8.44
CA ALA A 198 1.18 -16.52 -9.10
C ALA A 198 1.45 -16.61 -10.62
N ILE A 199 1.68 -15.47 -11.29
CA ILE A 199 2.08 -15.43 -12.70
C ILE A 199 3.45 -16.10 -12.88
N LEU A 200 4.45 -15.77 -12.04
CA LEU A 200 5.78 -16.38 -12.11
C LEU A 200 5.72 -17.90 -11.96
N LEU A 201 4.97 -18.40 -10.97
CA LEU A 201 4.79 -19.84 -10.76
C LEU A 201 4.20 -20.52 -11.99
N ARG A 202 3.13 -19.96 -12.58
CA ARG A 202 2.54 -20.49 -13.83
C ARG A 202 3.45 -20.35 -15.06
N SER A 203 4.46 -19.49 -14.99
CA SER A 203 5.49 -19.33 -16.01
C SER A 203 6.66 -20.31 -15.84
N GLY A 204 6.62 -21.18 -14.82
CA GLY A 204 7.72 -22.09 -14.50
C GLY A 204 8.88 -21.43 -13.74
N VAL A 205 8.68 -20.25 -13.15
CA VAL A 205 9.66 -19.53 -12.34
C VAL A 205 9.26 -19.60 -10.87
N GLY A 206 9.97 -20.38 -10.08
CA GLY A 206 9.66 -20.58 -8.65
C GLY A 206 10.29 -21.85 -8.07
N PRO A 207 9.88 -22.30 -6.88
CA PRO A 207 10.48 -23.46 -6.23
C PRO A 207 10.29 -24.73 -7.07
N ALA A 208 11.37 -25.32 -7.58
CA ALA A 208 11.30 -26.40 -8.57
C ALA A 208 10.49 -27.62 -8.08
N ALA A 209 10.62 -28.01 -6.81
CA ALA A 209 9.86 -29.11 -6.23
C ALA A 209 8.33 -28.82 -6.23
N HIS A 210 7.95 -27.60 -5.89
CA HIS A 210 6.55 -27.17 -5.89
C HIS A 210 5.98 -27.11 -7.31
N LEU A 211 6.75 -26.55 -8.26
CA LEU A 211 6.35 -26.50 -9.67
C LEU A 211 6.14 -27.90 -10.27
N ARG A 212 7.08 -28.83 -10.04
CA ARG A 212 6.96 -30.23 -10.48
C ARG A 212 5.74 -30.92 -9.88
N HIS A 213 5.46 -30.68 -8.59
CA HIS A 213 4.27 -31.22 -7.93
C HIS A 213 2.97 -30.74 -8.59
N LEU A 214 2.95 -29.50 -9.10
CA LEU A 214 1.82 -28.94 -9.83
C LEU A 214 1.80 -29.31 -11.33
N GLY A 215 2.74 -30.12 -11.81
CA GLY A 215 2.86 -30.46 -13.23
C GLY A 215 3.31 -29.30 -14.13
N ILE A 216 3.91 -28.25 -13.55
CA ILE A 216 4.41 -27.09 -14.28
C ILE A 216 5.88 -27.33 -14.66
N PRO A 217 6.25 -27.23 -15.95
CA PRO A 217 7.65 -27.29 -16.36
C PRO A 217 8.49 -26.20 -15.67
N VAL A 218 9.64 -26.60 -15.11
CA VAL A 218 10.54 -25.66 -14.43
C VAL A 218 11.41 -24.96 -15.47
N ALA A 219 11.22 -23.65 -15.62
CA ALA A 219 12.09 -22.80 -16.44
C ALA A 219 13.25 -22.25 -15.60
N VAL A 220 12.96 -21.76 -14.39
CA VAL A 220 13.95 -21.22 -13.44
C VAL A 220 13.59 -21.65 -12.02
N ASP A 221 14.51 -22.33 -11.35
CA ASP A 221 14.36 -22.65 -9.93
C ASP A 221 14.67 -21.42 -9.08
N LEU A 222 13.62 -20.80 -8.53
CA LEU A 222 13.73 -19.61 -7.69
C LEU A 222 12.90 -19.79 -6.41
N PRO A 223 13.46 -20.44 -5.36
CA PRO A 223 12.71 -20.88 -4.19
C PRO A 223 12.01 -19.77 -3.39
N ALA A 224 12.44 -18.52 -3.54
CA ALA A 224 11.84 -17.39 -2.83
C ALA A 224 10.49 -16.93 -3.43
N VAL A 225 10.15 -17.32 -4.67
CA VAL A 225 8.89 -16.91 -5.31
C VAL A 225 7.70 -17.47 -4.54
N GLY A 226 6.80 -16.57 -4.10
CA GLY A 226 5.63 -16.91 -3.28
C GLY A 226 5.93 -17.05 -1.79
N GLY A 227 7.21 -16.97 -1.38
CA GLY A 227 7.62 -16.94 0.02
C GLY A 227 7.62 -15.53 0.61
N ASN A 228 7.92 -15.44 1.92
CA ASN A 228 8.10 -14.19 2.66
C ASN A 228 6.93 -13.18 2.53
N LEU A 229 5.68 -13.68 2.44
CA LEU A 229 4.50 -12.83 2.48
C LEU A 229 4.39 -12.17 3.86
N MET A 230 4.25 -10.84 3.87
CA MET A 230 4.09 -10.04 5.08
C MET A 230 2.85 -9.17 4.94
N ASP A 231 2.15 -8.95 6.05
CA ASP A 231 1.04 -8.01 6.18
C ASP A 231 1.01 -7.43 7.59
N HIS A 232 0.34 -6.30 7.77
CA HIS A 232 0.17 -5.67 9.07
C HIS A 232 -1.09 -6.18 9.77
N PRO A 233 -0.98 -6.83 10.94
CA PRO A 233 -2.16 -7.22 11.70
C PRO A 233 -2.91 -5.97 12.17
N LEU A 234 -4.24 -5.97 11.99
CA LEU A 234 -5.12 -4.90 12.43
C LEU A 234 -6.05 -5.41 13.52
N VAL A 235 -6.06 -4.71 14.66
CA VAL A 235 -7.00 -4.94 15.75
C VAL A 235 -8.00 -3.79 15.78
N ALA A 236 -9.30 -4.12 15.75
CA ALA A 236 -10.37 -3.14 15.91
C ALA A 236 -10.82 -3.10 17.38
N LEU A 237 -10.83 -1.90 17.95
CA LEU A 237 -11.39 -1.63 19.28
C LEU A 237 -12.64 -0.77 19.10
N ASP A 238 -13.81 -1.37 19.30
CA ASP A 238 -15.08 -0.65 19.21
C ASP A 238 -15.42 -0.01 20.55
N LEU A 239 -15.55 1.31 20.56
CA LEU A 239 -15.94 2.10 21.74
C LEU A 239 -17.27 2.79 21.47
N PRO A 240 -18.17 2.89 22.47
CA PRO A 240 -19.38 3.69 22.35
C PRO A 240 -19.01 5.17 22.14
N ALA A 241 -19.61 5.80 21.13
CA ALA A 241 -19.39 7.21 20.80
C ALA A 241 -20.74 7.90 20.49
N PHE A 242 -20.77 9.23 20.64
CA PHE A 242 -21.97 10.04 20.36
C PHE A 242 -22.46 9.89 18.91
N PRO A 243 -23.78 9.98 18.65
CA PRO A 243 -24.39 9.60 17.37
C PRO A 243 -24.05 10.52 16.18
N ASP A 244 -23.62 11.77 16.42
CA ASP A 244 -23.32 12.71 15.33
C ASP A 244 -21.85 12.63 14.88
N GLN A 245 -21.56 11.66 14.01
CA GLN A 245 -20.22 11.36 13.50
C GLN A 245 -20.21 11.38 11.96
N GLN A 246 -20.89 12.36 11.38
CA GLN A 246 -20.77 12.70 9.97
C GLN A 246 -19.34 13.22 9.71
N GLY A 247 -18.63 12.64 8.74
CA GLY A 247 -17.28 13.10 8.39
C GLY A 247 -16.33 11.98 7.94
N PRO A 248 -15.22 12.35 7.28
CA PRO A 248 -14.24 11.40 6.76
C PRO A 248 -13.55 10.62 7.90
N GLY A 249 -13.36 9.31 7.73
CA GLY A 249 -12.52 8.50 8.61
C GLY A 249 -11.02 8.72 8.35
N PHE A 250 -10.15 8.15 9.21
CA PHE A 250 -8.71 8.07 8.95
C PHE A 250 -8.00 9.43 8.75
N GLN A 251 -8.40 10.44 9.52
CA GLN A 251 -7.84 11.80 9.42
C GLN A 251 -6.67 12.06 10.38
N VAL A 252 -6.62 11.32 11.49
CA VAL A 252 -5.63 11.48 12.54
C VAL A 252 -5.08 10.11 12.90
N MET A 253 -3.83 10.10 13.35
CA MET A 253 -3.14 8.88 13.74
C MET A 253 -2.18 9.13 14.89
N LEU A 254 -1.85 8.06 15.59
CA LEU A 254 -0.79 7.99 16.58
C LEU A 254 0.22 6.94 16.13
N THR A 255 1.49 7.33 16.10
CA THR A 255 2.64 6.45 15.89
C THR A 255 3.32 6.26 17.24
N LEU A 256 3.59 5.02 17.62
CA LEU A 256 4.18 4.71 18.94
C LEU A 256 4.96 3.39 18.92
N TRP A 257 5.77 3.20 19.96
CA TRP A 257 6.39 1.93 20.28
C TRP A 257 5.51 1.10 21.20
N SER A 258 5.38 -0.18 20.89
CA SER A 258 4.86 -1.18 21.80
C SER A 258 5.84 -1.40 22.96
N ARG A 259 5.34 -1.98 24.06
CA ARG A 259 6.20 -2.36 25.20
C ARG A 259 7.33 -3.32 24.84
N ARG A 260 7.20 -4.04 23.71
CA ARG A 260 8.20 -5.02 23.23
C ARG A 260 9.03 -4.48 22.08
N ALA A 261 8.86 -3.21 21.71
CA ALA A 261 9.68 -2.60 20.69
C ALA A 261 11.16 -2.59 21.11
N ARG A 262 12.04 -2.59 20.11
CA ARG A 262 13.48 -2.51 20.37
C ARG A 262 13.83 -1.10 20.85
N PRO A 263 14.73 -0.93 21.85
CA PRO A 263 15.05 0.37 22.45
C PRO A 263 15.44 1.49 21.47
N ASP A 264 15.97 1.13 20.29
CA ASP A 264 16.38 2.08 19.23
C ASP A 264 15.79 1.68 17.86
N GLY A 265 14.70 0.91 17.87
CA GLY A 265 14.04 0.42 16.67
C GLY A 265 13.00 1.40 16.11
N PRO A 266 12.50 1.16 14.88
CA PRO A 266 11.36 1.88 14.36
C PRO A 266 10.12 1.69 15.26
N PRO A 267 9.18 2.66 15.28
CA PRO A 267 7.87 2.44 15.88
C PRO A 267 7.17 1.25 15.21
N ASP A 268 6.54 0.40 16.01
CA ASP A 268 5.93 -0.87 15.58
C ASP A 268 4.40 -0.87 15.69
N LEU A 269 3.80 0.26 16.11
CA LEU A 269 2.35 0.43 16.21
C LEU A 269 1.89 1.74 15.57
N HIS A 270 0.80 1.61 14.81
CA HIS A 270 -0.04 2.74 14.41
C HIS A 270 -1.44 2.55 14.97
N LEU A 271 -1.97 3.62 15.56
CA LEU A 271 -3.35 3.68 16.02
C LEU A 271 -4.10 4.70 15.17
N PHE A 272 -5.23 4.28 14.61
CA PHE A 272 -6.07 5.11 13.75
C PHE A 272 -7.48 5.19 14.29
N ARG A 273 -8.08 6.37 14.22
CA ARG A 273 -9.53 6.50 14.41
C ARG A 273 -10.25 6.06 13.14
N ARG A 274 -10.97 4.94 13.21
CA ARG A 274 -11.89 4.45 12.18
C ARG A 274 -13.34 4.60 12.65
N ARG A 275 -14.25 4.92 11.72
CA ARG A 275 -15.70 4.81 11.97
C ARG A 275 -16.15 3.38 11.70
N THR A 276 -16.80 2.75 12.66
CA THR A 276 -17.59 1.52 12.43
C THR A 276 -19.01 1.96 12.11
N VAL A 277 -19.47 1.71 10.88
CA VAL A 277 -20.90 1.83 10.56
C VAL A 277 -21.52 0.51 11.02
N ARG A 278 -22.38 0.53 12.05
CA ARG A 278 -23.25 -0.63 12.30
C ARG A 278 -24.13 -0.79 11.05
N ALA A 279 -23.98 -1.93 10.38
CA ALA A 279 -24.80 -2.33 9.25
C ALA A 279 -26.23 -2.65 9.70
#